data_AF-A0A9P6SLU1-F1
#
_entry.id   AF-A0A9P6SLU1-F1
#
_cell.length_a   1.000
_cell.length_b   1.000
_cell.length_c   1.000
_cell.angle_alpha   90.00
_cell.angle_beta   90.00
_cell.angle_gamma   90.00
#
_symmetry.space_group_name_H-M   'P 1'
#
loop_
_entity.id
_entity.type
_entity.pdbx_description
1 polymer ?
#
loop_
_entity_poly.entity_id
_entity_poly.type
_entity_poly.pdbx_seq_one_letter_code
_entity_poly.pdbx_strand_id
1 'polypeptide(L)'
;MSQNQQLFKKQVLQDAIWGILQQYIFASPFRPFGEEGRKLENAWRDMDPEIKAKEDIGGVYTWPKPTAETERWRYINITEGRAAFTQATVSEWDPRAKLRIGLESVIDSLKKELASSLEEIVGSRRDDGHYLRTLEELPRKAVNMWLTFGIQRCRVRVIVREPHLTAATEKIRQAMAGGWELVIIPELQRVGTAKGSDLRAKPHRISDGQIYLVSPARRQ
;
A
#
# COMPACT_ATOMS: atom_id res chain seq x y z
N MET A 1 21.27 -9.52 21.87
CA MET A 1 20.27 -10.20 21.01
C MET A 1 21.01 -11.16 20.10
N SER A 2 20.50 -12.37 19.91
CA SER A 2 21.09 -13.30 18.94
C SER A 2 20.85 -12.78 17.51
N GLN A 3 21.72 -13.14 16.57
CA GLN A 3 21.59 -12.75 15.16
C GLN A 3 20.23 -13.16 14.57
N ASN A 4 19.72 -14.32 14.98
CA ASN A 4 18.41 -14.83 14.56
C ASN A 4 17.26 -13.96 15.06
N GLN A 5 17.33 -13.42 16.28
CA GLN A 5 16.32 -12.48 16.80
C GLN A 5 16.31 -11.15 16.03
N GLN A 6 17.48 -10.66 15.61
CA GLN A 6 17.58 -9.42 14.83
C GLN A 6 17.01 -9.59 13.42
N LEU A 7 17.30 -10.72 12.76
CA LEU A 7 16.75 -11.05 11.45
C LEU A 7 15.22 -11.18 11.50
N PHE A 8 14.70 -11.87 12.50
CA PHE A 8 13.26 -12.02 12.68
C PHE A 8 12.54 -10.68 12.90
N LYS A 9 13.06 -9.84 13.80
CA LYS A 9 12.51 -8.48 14.03
C LYS A 9 12.50 -7.64 12.75
N LYS A 10 13.56 -7.72 11.95
CA LYS A 10 13.63 -7.04 10.65
C LYS A 10 12.52 -7.52 9.70
N GLN A 11 12.27 -8.82 9.64
CA GLN A 11 11.22 -9.39 8.80
C GLN A 11 9.81 -8.97 9.24
N VAL A 12 9.55 -8.98 10.56
CA VAL A 12 8.27 -8.48 11.12
C VAL A 12 8.08 -7.00 10.80
N LEU A 13 9.15 -6.20 10.91
CA LEU A 13 9.10 -4.78 10.55
C LEU A 13 8.82 -4.57 9.06
N GLN A 14 9.46 -5.33 8.18
CA GLN A 14 9.21 -5.25 6.73
C GLN A 14 7.77 -5.60 6.38
N ASP A 15 7.24 -6.67 6.97
CA ASP A 15 5.85 -7.09 6.81
C ASP A 15 4.87 -6.01 7.30
N ALA A 16 5.12 -5.42 8.47
CA ALA A 16 4.33 -4.31 9.00
C ALA A 16 4.34 -3.09 8.06
N ILE A 17 5.52 -2.70 7.57
CA ILE A 17 5.66 -1.59 6.61
C ILE A 17 4.84 -1.87 5.34
N TRP A 18 4.92 -3.07 4.78
CA TRP A 18 4.14 -3.41 3.58
C TRP A 18 2.63 -3.42 3.84
N GLY A 19 2.19 -3.94 4.99
CA GLY A 19 0.78 -3.91 5.39
C GLY A 19 0.25 -2.48 5.50
N ILE A 20 1.00 -1.59 6.16
CA ILE A 20 0.66 -0.17 6.30
C ILE A 20 0.61 0.51 4.92
N LEU A 21 1.65 0.35 4.10
CA LEU A 21 1.68 0.94 2.77
C LEU A 21 0.54 0.40 1.88
N GLN A 22 0.18 -0.87 2.00
CA GLN A 22 -0.95 -1.45 1.27
C GLN A 22 -2.27 -0.76 1.66
N GLN A 23 -2.53 -0.60 2.96
CA GLN A 23 -3.79 -0.04 3.47
C GLN A 23 -4.00 1.43 3.05
N TYR A 24 -2.93 2.22 3.12
CA TYR A 24 -2.97 3.68 2.93
C TYR A 24 -2.63 4.13 1.51
N ILE A 25 -1.89 3.34 0.74
CA ILE A 25 -1.40 3.74 -0.58
C ILE A 25 -1.76 2.71 -1.64
N PHE A 26 -1.28 1.47 -1.52
CA PHE A 26 -1.21 0.57 -2.68
C PHE A 26 -2.50 -0.22 -2.97
N ALA A 27 -3.47 -0.25 -2.07
CA ALA A 27 -4.72 -0.96 -2.28
C ALA A 27 -5.49 -0.42 -3.50
N SER A 28 -5.50 0.90 -3.73
CA SER A 28 -6.10 1.49 -4.93
C SER A 28 -5.36 2.78 -5.33
N PRO A 29 -5.49 3.25 -6.58
CA PRO A 29 -4.83 4.48 -7.01
C PRO A 29 -5.31 5.71 -6.23
N PHE A 30 -6.48 5.66 -5.59
CA PHE A 30 -7.09 6.81 -4.92
C PHE A 30 -6.84 6.85 -3.40
N ARG A 31 -6.41 5.74 -2.79
CA ARG A 31 -6.14 5.66 -1.35
C ARG A 31 -5.25 6.77 -0.79
N PRO A 32 -4.21 7.24 -1.51
CA PRO A 32 -3.41 8.34 -1.02
C PRO A 32 -4.20 9.60 -0.67
N PHE A 33 -5.37 9.85 -1.27
CA PHE A 33 -6.16 11.06 -1.05
C PHE A 33 -7.11 10.97 0.16
N GLY A 34 -6.94 9.99 1.04
CA GLY A 34 -7.72 9.86 2.27
C GLY A 34 -9.21 9.65 1.99
N GLU A 35 -10.07 10.38 2.69
CA GLU A 35 -11.53 10.22 2.59
C GLU A 35 -12.09 10.55 1.20
N GLU A 36 -11.61 11.63 0.58
CA GLU A 36 -11.98 11.94 -0.81
C GLU A 36 -11.49 10.85 -1.76
N GLY A 37 -10.30 10.30 -1.49
CA GLY A 37 -9.78 9.12 -2.17
C GLY A 37 -10.70 7.90 -2.06
N ARG A 38 -11.28 7.65 -0.89
CA ARG A 38 -12.25 6.55 -0.68
C ARG A 38 -13.54 6.77 -1.46
N LYS A 39 -14.02 8.00 -1.57
CA LYS A 39 -15.19 8.32 -2.41
C LYS A 39 -14.91 8.02 -3.87
N LEU A 40 -13.74 8.43 -4.38
CA LEU A 40 -13.29 8.13 -5.73
C LEU A 40 -13.12 6.62 -5.95
N GLU A 41 -12.54 5.91 -4.98
CA GLU A 41 -12.38 4.46 -5.00
C GLU A 41 -13.74 3.74 -5.08
N ASN A 42 -14.71 4.13 -4.26
CA ASN A 42 -16.06 3.56 -4.29
C ASN A 42 -16.73 3.83 -5.63
N ALA A 43 -16.72 5.08 -6.12
CA ALA A 43 -17.29 5.43 -7.41
C ALA A 43 -16.67 4.62 -8.56
N TRP A 44 -15.35 4.41 -8.52
CA TRP A 44 -14.64 3.61 -9.50
C TRP A 44 -15.02 2.13 -9.43
N ARG A 45 -15.11 1.58 -8.22
CA ARG A 45 -15.50 0.19 -7.97
C ARG A 45 -16.92 -0.08 -8.45
N ASP A 46 -17.83 0.84 -8.19
CA ASP A 46 -19.26 0.71 -8.51
C ASP A 46 -19.53 0.75 -10.03
N MET A 47 -18.51 1.07 -10.86
CA MET A 47 -18.56 0.91 -12.32
C MET A 47 -18.50 -0.57 -12.76
N ASP A 48 -18.12 -1.48 -11.87
CA ASP A 48 -18.13 -2.92 -12.13
C ASP A 48 -19.24 -3.62 -11.30
N PRO A 49 -20.37 -3.97 -11.93
CA PRO A 49 -21.50 -4.57 -11.22
C PRO A 49 -21.19 -5.99 -10.71
N GLU A 50 -20.11 -6.62 -11.20
CA GLU A 50 -19.70 -7.95 -10.76
C GLU A 50 -18.82 -7.92 -9.51
N ILE A 51 -18.31 -6.75 -9.11
CA ILE A 51 -17.68 -6.62 -7.79
C ILE A 51 -18.79 -6.68 -6.75
N LYS A 52 -18.98 -7.88 -6.19
CA LYS A 52 -19.77 -8.04 -4.97
C LYS A 52 -19.06 -7.27 -3.85
N ALA A 53 -19.84 -6.62 -2.99
CA ALA A 53 -19.39 -5.74 -1.90
C ALA A 53 -18.54 -6.42 -0.79
N LYS A 54 -17.90 -7.56 -1.07
CA LYS A 54 -17.01 -8.26 -0.16
C LYS A 54 -15.59 -8.13 -0.67
N GLU A 55 -14.69 -7.70 0.19
CA GLU A 55 -13.27 -8.01 0.10
C GLU A 55 -13.16 -9.54 -0.04
N ASP A 56 -12.97 -10.04 -1.26
CA ASP A 56 -12.96 -11.48 -1.51
C ASP A 56 -11.54 -12.03 -1.56
N ILE A 57 -11.39 -13.22 -0.96
CA ILE A 57 -10.21 -14.09 -0.83
C ILE A 57 -8.94 -13.37 -0.34
N GLY A 58 -8.73 -13.34 0.98
CA GLY A 58 -7.45 -13.00 1.60
C GLY A 58 -7.23 -11.52 1.93
N GLY A 59 -8.29 -10.73 2.02
CA GLY A 59 -8.23 -9.32 2.48
C GLY A 59 -7.63 -8.32 1.48
N VAL A 60 -7.53 -8.69 0.19
CA VAL A 60 -6.97 -7.83 -0.85
C VAL A 60 -8.08 -7.04 -1.55
N TYR A 61 -7.94 -5.71 -1.58
CA TYR A 61 -8.87 -4.84 -2.33
C TYR A 61 -8.94 -5.24 -3.82
N THR A 62 -10.16 -5.41 -4.32
CA THR A 62 -10.42 -5.84 -5.71
C THR A 62 -10.68 -4.63 -6.60
N TRP A 63 -9.93 -4.52 -7.69
CA TRP A 63 -10.10 -3.44 -8.68
C TRP A 63 -11.21 -3.81 -9.67
N PRO A 64 -12.05 -2.85 -10.13
CA PRO A 64 -13.08 -3.08 -11.16
C PRO A 64 -12.48 -3.65 -12.43
N LYS A 65 -13.22 -4.42 -13.23
CA LYS A 65 -12.75 -4.96 -14.50
C LYS A 65 -12.16 -3.85 -15.39
N PRO A 66 -11.01 -4.07 -16.03
CA PRO A 66 -10.32 -3.08 -16.87
C PRO A 66 -11.00 -2.89 -18.23
N THR A 67 -12.16 -2.24 -18.22
CA THR A 67 -12.86 -1.76 -19.42
C THR A 67 -12.34 -0.39 -19.86
N ALA A 68 -12.58 0.01 -21.11
CA ALA A 68 -12.15 1.32 -21.59
C ALA A 68 -12.75 2.47 -20.74
N GLU A 69 -13.99 2.33 -20.29
CA GLU A 69 -14.68 3.32 -19.48
C GLU A 69 -14.07 3.42 -18.06
N THR A 70 -13.88 2.29 -17.38
CA THR A 70 -13.27 2.25 -16.04
C THR A 70 -11.84 2.78 -16.04
N GLU A 71 -11.06 2.51 -17.10
CA GLU A 71 -9.69 3.02 -17.21
C GLU A 71 -9.64 4.50 -17.56
N ARG A 72 -10.56 4.99 -18.41
CA ARG A 72 -10.69 6.41 -18.68
C ARG A 72 -11.05 7.17 -17.40
N TRP A 73 -12.03 6.66 -16.66
CA TRP A 73 -12.43 7.25 -15.37
C TRP A 73 -11.24 7.28 -14.41
N ARG A 74 -10.52 6.17 -14.27
CA ARG A 74 -9.34 6.08 -13.41
C ARG A 74 -8.28 7.11 -13.80
N TYR A 75 -7.93 7.15 -15.08
CA TYR A 75 -6.87 8.01 -15.62
C TYR A 75 -7.19 9.50 -15.42
N ILE A 76 -8.43 9.94 -15.64
CA ILE A 76 -8.83 11.33 -15.44
C ILE A 76 -8.69 11.72 -13.97
N ASN A 77 -9.34 10.96 -13.08
CA ASN A 77 -9.39 11.29 -11.66
C ASN A 77 -8.01 11.21 -10.98
N ILE A 78 -7.17 10.23 -11.35
CA ILE A 78 -5.82 10.14 -10.78
C ILE A 78 -4.88 11.25 -11.31
N THR A 79 -5.12 11.75 -12.52
CA THR A 79 -4.38 12.90 -13.07
C THR A 79 -4.71 14.17 -12.30
N GLU A 80 -5.97 14.40 -11.97
CA GLU A 80 -6.39 15.52 -11.11
C GLU A 80 -5.78 15.41 -9.71
N GLY A 81 -5.80 14.22 -9.11
CA GLY A 81 -5.15 13.96 -7.84
C GLY A 81 -3.63 14.19 -7.88
N ARG A 82 -2.95 13.79 -8.97
CA ARG A 82 -1.52 14.10 -9.17
C ARG A 82 -1.27 15.60 -9.32
N ALA A 83 -2.16 16.33 -10.00
CA ALA A 83 -2.08 17.78 -10.07
C ALA A 83 -2.23 18.41 -8.67
N ALA A 84 -3.15 17.91 -7.83
CA ALA A 84 -3.30 18.37 -6.45
C ALA A 84 -2.03 18.18 -5.59
N PHE A 85 -1.26 17.12 -5.85
CA PHE A 85 0.00 16.84 -5.15
C PHE A 85 1.16 17.74 -5.62
N THR A 86 1.24 18.03 -6.91
CA THR A 86 2.40 18.69 -7.53
C THR A 86 2.24 20.20 -7.69
N GLN A 87 1.00 20.70 -7.79
CA GLN A 87 0.71 22.10 -8.05
C GLN A 87 0.33 22.84 -6.76
N ALA A 88 0.71 24.11 -6.68
CA ALA A 88 0.20 25.00 -5.64
C ALA A 88 -1.31 25.21 -5.86
N THR A 89 -2.12 24.89 -4.85
CA THR A 89 -3.54 25.23 -4.87
C THR A 89 -3.69 26.72 -4.63
N VAL A 90 -4.28 27.41 -5.60
CA VAL A 90 -4.38 28.89 -5.62
C VAL A 90 -5.55 29.37 -4.75
N SER A 91 -6.53 28.51 -4.46
CA SER A 91 -7.73 28.85 -3.69
C SER A 91 -8.24 27.64 -2.90
N GLU A 92 -8.89 27.90 -1.76
CA GLU A 92 -9.58 26.88 -0.94
C GLU A 92 -10.84 26.32 -1.62
N TRP A 93 -11.40 27.06 -2.58
CA TRP A 93 -12.54 26.62 -3.39
C TRP A 93 -12.14 25.71 -4.55
N ASP A 94 -10.85 25.54 -4.78
CA ASP A 94 -10.34 24.60 -5.76
C ASP A 94 -10.71 23.17 -5.32
N PRO A 95 -11.39 22.35 -6.15
CA PRO A 95 -11.70 20.96 -5.83
C PRO A 95 -10.47 20.15 -5.41
N ARG A 96 -9.28 20.53 -5.91
CA ARG A 96 -7.99 19.91 -5.57
C ARG A 96 -7.53 20.19 -4.15
N ALA A 97 -8.06 21.23 -3.50
CA ALA A 97 -7.74 21.55 -2.11
C ALA A 97 -8.13 20.40 -1.17
N LYS A 98 -9.32 19.80 -1.37
CA LYS A 98 -9.77 18.65 -0.56
C LYS A 98 -8.91 17.41 -0.77
N LEU A 99 -8.53 17.12 -2.02
CA LEU A 99 -7.61 16.02 -2.34
C LEU A 99 -6.24 16.23 -1.67
N ARG A 100 -5.74 17.46 -1.68
CA ARG A 100 -4.47 17.82 -1.02
C ARG A 100 -4.54 17.67 0.49
N ILE A 101 -5.62 18.12 1.13
CA ILE A 101 -5.85 17.94 2.58
C ILE A 101 -5.87 16.45 2.92
N GLY A 102 -6.64 15.64 2.17
CA GLY A 102 -6.70 14.20 2.37
C GLY A 102 -5.33 13.53 2.21
N LEU A 103 -4.54 14.00 1.24
CA LEU A 103 -3.19 13.51 0.98
C LEU A 103 -2.21 13.77 2.12
N GLU A 104 -2.17 15.01 2.62
CA GLU A 104 -1.32 15.35 3.76
C GLU A 104 -1.77 14.60 5.02
N SER A 105 -3.08 14.45 5.23
CA SER A 105 -3.62 13.63 6.33
C SER A 105 -3.16 12.17 6.23
N VAL A 106 -3.17 11.56 5.05
CA VAL A 106 -2.69 10.18 4.85
C VAL A 106 -1.19 10.08 5.09
N ILE A 107 -0.41 11.03 4.60
CA ILE A 107 1.04 11.08 4.83
C ILE A 107 1.34 11.16 6.32
N ASP A 108 0.62 12.00 7.08
CA ASP A 108 0.85 12.14 8.52
C ASP A 108 0.38 10.92 9.31
N SER A 109 -0.73 10.28 8.93
CA SER A 109 -1.14 8.99 9.50
C SER A 109 -0.09 7.91 9.24
N LEU A 110 0.42 7.81 8.01
CA LEU A 110 1.48 6.86 7.64
C LEU A 110 2.73 7.04 8.49
N LYS A 111 3.21 8.29 8.67
CA LYS A 111 4.37 8.57 9.52
C LYS A 111 4.16 8.07 10.95
N LYS A 112 2.99 8.33 11.53
CA LYS A 112 2.63 7.90 12.90
C LYS A 112 2.63 6.38 13.01
N GLU A 113 1.92 5.68 12.12
CA GLU A 113 1.81 4.22 12.13
C GLU A 113 3.17 3.54 11.94
N LEU A 114 4.00 4.04 11.02
CA LEU A 114 5.35 3.53 10.78
C LEU A 114 6.26 3.76 12.00
N ALA A 115 6.20 4.94 12.62
CA ALA A 115 6.97 5.25 13.81
C ALA A 115 6.55 4.36 15.00
N SER A 116 5.24 4.21 15.23
CA SER A 116 4.72 3.33 16.28
C SER A 116 5.09 1.86 16.07
N SER A 117 5.01 1.36 14.83
CA SER A 117 5.44 0.00 14.50
C SER A 117 6.93 -0.22 14.73
N LEU A 118 7.77 0.77 14.40
CA LEU A 118 9.20 0.71 14.66
C LEU A 118 9.49 0.68 16.16
N GLU A 119 8.83 1.55 16.93
CA GLU A 119 8.98 1.64 18.38
C GLU A 119 8.57 0.33 19.06
N GLU A 120 7.47 -0.31 18.63
CA GLU A 120 7.01 -1.59 19.17
C GLU A 120 8.04 -2.72 18.95
N ILE A 121 8.70 -2.75 17.78
CA ILE A 121 9.61 -3.84 17.39
C ILE A 121 11.03 -3.64 17.94
N VAL A 122 11.54 -2.42 17.85
CA VAL A 122 12.96 -2.08 18.12
C VAL A 122 13.12 -1.44 19.51
N GLY A 123 12.05 -0.88 20.09
CA GLY A 123 12.05 -0.11 21.33
C GLY A 123 12.52 1.33 21.12
N SER A 124 12.14 2.24 22.03
CA SER A 124 12.41 3.68 21.99
C SER A 124 13.91 4.07 22.14
N ARG A 125 14.83 3.11 22.12
CA ARG A 125 16.23 3.25 22.55
C ARG A 125 17.25 3.50 21.43
N ARG A 126 16.83 3.68 20.17
CA ARG A 126 17.73 4.08 19.09
C ARG A 126 17.32 5.43 18.54
N ASP A 127 17.86 6.46 19.17
CA ASP A 127 17.84 7.86 18.71
C ASP A 127 18.78 8.08 17.51
N ASP A 128 18.75 7.14 16.56
CA ASP A 128 19.51 7.22 15.34
C ASP A 128 18.68 8.09 14.39
N GLY A 129 18.79 9.42 14.49
CA GLY A 129 17.99 10.40 13.75
C GLY A 129 17.91 10.18 12.22
N HIS A 130 18.81 9.36 11.67
CA HIS A 130 18.74 8.85 10.31
C HIS A 130 17.49 7.99 10.02
N TYR A 131 17.09 7.10 10.93
CA TYR A 131 15.92 6.23 10.72
C TYR A 131 14.62 7.02 10.80
N LEU A 132 14.51 7.95 11.75
CA LEU A 132 13.35 8.83 11.86
C LEU A 132 13.18 9.68 10.59
N ARG A 133 14.27 10.28 10.08
CA ARG A 133 14.24 11.01 8.81
C ARG A 133 13.85 10.11 7.64
N THR A 134 14.34 8.87 7.60
CA THR A 134 13.96 7.91 6.53
C THR A 134 12.46 7.59 6.60
N LEU A 135 11.90 7.41 7.80
CA LEU A 135 10.47 7.18 8.00
C LEU A 135 9.62 8.42 7.68
N GLU A 136 10.16 9.62 7.86
CA GLU A 136 9.48 10.87 7.47
C GLU A 136 9.39 11.04 5.95
N GLU A 137 10.43 10.64 5.21
CA GLU A 137 10.49 10.75 3.76
C GLU A 137 9.77 9.62 3.02
N LEU A 138 9.76 8.41 3.59
CA LEU A 138 9.24 7.20 2.94
C LEU A 138 7.77 7.37 2.48
N PRO A 139 6.82 7.88 3.29
CA PRO A 139 5.44 8.09 2.86
C PRO A 139 5.32 8.98 1.62
N ARG A 140 6.04 10.11 1.59
CA ARG A 140 6.00 11.03 0.44
C ARG A 140 6.55 10.37 -0.83
N LYS A 141 7.66 9.63 -0.71
CA LYS A 141 8.23 8.88 -1.85
C LYS A 141 7.28 7.80 -2.35
N ALA A 142 6.67 7.03 -1.45
CA ALA A 142 5.72 5.98 -1.78
C ALA A 142 4.47 6.53 -2.49
N VAL A 143 3.89 7.61 -1.97
CA VAL A 143 2.76 8.33 -2.60
C VAL A 143 3.15 8.83 -3.99
N ASN A 144 4.26 9.56 -4.12
CA ASN A 144 4.68 10.11 -5.41
C ASN A 144 4.91 9.02 -6.48
N MET A 145 5.58 7.93 -6.09
CA MET A 145 5.77 6.76 -6.95
C MET A 145 4.43 6.17 -7.36
N TRP A 146 3.52 5.97 -6.41
CA TRP A 146 2.21 5.38 -6.67
C TRP A 146 1.35 6.22 -7.60
N LEU A 147 1.30 7.54 -7.39
CA LEU A 147 0.62 8.46 -8.30
C LEU A 147 1.26 8.47 -9.70
N THR A 148 2.58 8.27 -9.78
CA THR A 148 3.27 8.14 -11.06
C THR A 148 2.88 6.88 -11.81
N PHE A 149 2.68 5.76 -11.11
CA PHE A 149 2.12 4.54 -11.69
C PHE A 149 0.62 4.71 -12.00
N GLY A 150 -0.10 5.44 -11.16
CA GLY A 150 -1.52 5.71 -11.31
C GLY A 150 -1.85 6.44 -12.61
N ILE A 151 -1.01 7.35 -13.10
CA ILE A 151 -1.27 8.02 -14.38
C ILE A 151 -0.86 7.20 -15.61
N GLN A 152 -0.36 5.97 -15.44
CA GLN A 152 -0.05 5.13 -16.60
C GLN A 152 -1.34 4.58 -17.23
N ARG A 153 -1.29 4.31 -18.55
CA ARG A 153 -2.41 3.69 -19.29
C ARG A 153 -2.54 2.18 -19.07
N CYS A 154 -1.60 1.59 -18.33
CA CYS A 154 -1.71 0.25 -17.78
C CYS A 154 -2.06 0.31 -16.30
N ARG A 155 -2.48 -0.82 -15.74
CA ARG A 155 -2.62 -0.98 -14.29
C ARG A 155 -1.36 -1.58 -13.73
N VAL A 156 -0.81 -0.96 -12.69
CA VAL A 156 0.25 -1.53 -11.86
C VAL A 156 -0.38 -1.82 -10.50
N ARG A 157 -0.22 -3.05 -10.01
CA ARG A 157 -0.78 -3.49 -8.73
C ARG A 157 0.34 -4.03 -7.86
N VAL A 158 0.39 -3.56 -6.62
CA VAL A 158 1.18 -4.19 -5.55
C VAL A 158 0.24 -5.16 -4.84
N ILE A 159 0.63 -6.43 -4.83
CA ILE A 159 -0.13 -7.50 -4.20
C ILE A 159 0.62 -7.90 -2.94
N VAL A 160 0.09 -7.43 -1.81
CA VAL A 160 0.44 -7.94 -0.47
C VAL A 160 -0.61 -9.00 -0.16
N ARG A 161 -0.19 -10.27 -0.17
CA ARG A 161 -1.06 -11.37 0.25
C ARG A 161 -1.20 -11.28 1.77
N GLU A 162 -2.44 -11.33 2.25
CA GLU A 162 -2.76 -11.24 3.68
C GLU A 162 -2.25 -9.94 4.34
N PRO A 163 -2.86 -8.78 4.04
CA PRO A 163 -2.57 -7.53 4.75
C PRO A 163 -3.19 -7.58 6.15
N HIS A 164 -2.81 -8.56 6.97
CA HIS A 164 -3.17 -8.60 8.37
C HIS A 164 -2.40 -7.50 9.08
N LEU A 165 -3.05 -6.35 9.23
CA LEU A 165 -2.66 -5.33 10.18
C LEU A 165 -2.97 -5.84 11.58
N THR A 166 -2.18 -6.82 12.01
CA THR A 166 -2.12 -7.26 13.40
C THR A 166 -0.96 -6.52 14.06
N ALA A 167 -1.12 -6.19 15.34
CA ALA A 167 -0.07 -5.54 16.12
C ALA A 167 1.22 -6.36 16.04
N ALA A 168 2.39 -5.72 16.06
CA ALA A 168 3.65 -6.45 15.86
C ALA A 168 3.86 -7.52 16.94
N THR A 169 3.43 -7.24 18.17
CA THR A 169 3.37 -8.18 19.30
C THR A 169 2.54 -9.43 19.01
N GLU A 170 1.40 -9.28 18.34
CA GLU A 170 0.54 -10.40 17.94
C GLU A 170 1.18 -11.23 16.83
N LYS A 171 1.78 -10.58 15.83
CA LYS A 171 2.55 -11.27 14.78
C LYS A 171 3.70 -12.09 15.36
N ILE A 172 4.43 -11.50 16.31
CA ILE A 172 5.51 -12.19 17.02
C ILE A 172 4.98 -13.40 17.79
N ARG A 173 3.84 -13.26 18.50
CA ARG A 173 3.21 -14.35 19.25
C ARG A 173 2.79 -15.51 18.34
N GLN A 174 2.13 -15.22 17.22
CA GLN A 174 1.64 -16.22 16.27
C GLN A 174 2.78 -16.88 15.48
N ALA A 175 3.80 -16.11 15.13
CA ALA A 175 5.03 -16.61 14.53
C ALA A 175 5.76 -17.60 15.47
N MET A 176 5.82 -17.31 16.78
CA MET A 176 6.36 -18.26 17.78
C MET A 176 5.50 -19.52 17.94
N ALA A 177 4.20 -19.45 17.64
CA ALA A 177 3.31 -20.61 17.57
C ALA A 177 3.47 -21.44 16.28
N GLY A 178 4.35 -21.02 15.37
CA GLY A 178 4.74 -21.78 14.17
C GLY A 178 3.78 -21.68 12.99
N GLY A 179 2.94 -20.62 12.94
CA GLY A 179 1.86 -20.52 11.98
C GLY A 179 1.80 -19.20 11.19
N TRP A 180 2.88 -18.43 11.08
CA TRP A 180 2.82 -17.11 10.42
C TRP A 180 3.72 -16.98 9.19
N GLU A 181 3.12 -16.46 8.12
CA GLU A 181 3.78 -16.06 6.88
C GLU A 181 4.03 -14.54 6.91
N LEU A 182 5.28 -14.12 6.76
CA LEU A 182 5.64 -12.69 6.73
C LEU A 182 5.93 -12.26 5.29
N VAL A 183 5.28 -11.20 4.82
CA VAL A 183 5.56 -10.62 3.50
C VAL A 183 6.84 -9.81 3.57
N ILE A 184 7.87 -10.27 2.86
CA ILE A 184 9.16 -9.59 2.78
C ILE A 184 9.22 -8.68 1.55
N ILE A 185 8.69 -9.17 0.43
CA ILE A 185 8.60 -8.43 -0.83
C ILE A 185 7.21 -8.67 -1.42
N PRO A 186 6.42 -7.64 -1.74
CA PRO A 186 5.14 -7.82 -2.39
C PRO A 186 5.30 -8.26 -3.84
N GLU A 187 4.28 -8.94 -4.38
CA GLU A 187 4.22 -9.26 -5.80
C GLU A 187 3.82 -8.01 -6.59
N LEU A 188 4.53 -7.72 -7.69
CA LEU A 188 4.21 -6.61 -8.58
C LEU A 188 3.61 -7.14 -9.87
N GLN A 189 2.39 -6.70 -10.18
CA GLN A 189 1.66 -7.11 -11.38
C GLN A 189 1.38 -5.92 -12.29
N ARG A 190 1.35 -6.18 -13.60
CA ARG A 190 0.90 -5.25 -14.63
C ARG A 190 -0.25 -5.86 -15.43
N VAL A 191 -1.29 -5.07 -15.69
CA VAL A 191 -2.37 -5.39 -16.63
C VAL A 191 -2.39 -4.35 -17.75
N GLY A 192 -2.39 -4.83 -19.00
CA GLY A 192 -2.31 -3.98 -20.18
C GLY A 192 -0.92 -3.38 -20.45
N THR A 193 -0.79 -2.67 -21.57
CA THR A 193 0.45 -2.06 -22.05
C THR A 193 0.51 -0.55 -21.76
N ALA A 194 1.69 0.06 -21.90
CA ALA A 194 1.85 1.51 -21.80
C ALA A 194 1.01 2.29 -22.83
N LYS A 195 0.58 1.63 -23.92
CA LYS A 195 -0.33 2.21 -24.92
C LYS A 195 -1.80 2.13 -24.51
N GLY A 196 -2.14 1.42 -23.44
CA GLY A 196 -3.51 1.15 -23.02
C GLY A 196 -4.18 -0.03 -23.75
N SER A 197 -3.39 -0.86 -24.45
CA SER A 197 -3.88 -2.12 -25.04
C SER A 197 -3.87 -3.26 -24.03
N ASP A 198 -4.49 -4.39 -24.38
CA ASP A 198 -4.42 -5.66 -23.64
C ASP A 198 -4.91 -5.58 -22.18
N LEU A 199 -5.84 -4.66 -21.93
CA LEU A 199 -6.44 -4.45 -20.62
C LEU A 199 -7.18 -5.70 -20.11
N ARG A 200 -7.68 -6.55 -21.01
CA ARG A 200 -8.36 -7.81 -20.67
C ARG A 200 -7.41 -9.02 -20.56
N ALA A 201 -6.11 -8.83 -20.81
CA ALA A 201 -5.15 -9.93 -20.70
C ALA A 201 -4.94 -10.33 -19.25
N LYS A 202 -4.43 -11.55 -19.04
CA LYS A 202 -4.01 -11.99 -17.71
C LYS A 202 -2.93 -11.05 -17.15
N PRO A 203 -2.93 -10.75 -15.83
CA PRO A 203 -1.88 -9.96 -15.23
C PRO A 203 -0.50 -10.55 -15.50
N HIS A 204 0.42 -9.72 -15.99
CA HIS A 204 1.83 -10.04 -16.16
C HIS A 204 2.57 -9.75 -14.86
N ARG A 205 3.26 -10.76 -14.30
CA ARG A 205 4.11 -10.59 -13.11
C ARG A 205 5.40 -9.88 -13.50
N ILE A 206 5.68 -8.76 -12.86
CA ILE A 206 6.94 -8.03 -13.01
C ILE A 206 7.98 -8.58 -12.03
N SER A 207 7.57 -8.91 -10.81
CA SER A 207 8.41 -9.56 -9.80
C SER A 207 7.59 -10.57 -9.00
N ASP A 208 8.23 -11.68 -8.65
CA ASP A 208 7.66 -12.62 -7.69
C ASP A 208 7.73 -12.02 -6.28
N GLY A 209 6.64 -12.13 -5.54
CA GLY A 209 6.63 -11.79 -4.11
C GLY A 209 7.49 -12.76 -3.31
N GLN A 210 8.06 -12.29 -2.20
CA GLN A 210 8.81 -13.11 -1.26
C GLN A 210 8.08 -13.17 0.08
N ILE A 211 7.84 -14.38 0.54
CA ILE A 211 7.21 -14.68 1.82
C ILE A 211 8.23 -15.43 2.68
N TYR A 212 8.33 -15.07 3.95
CA TYR A 212 9.12 -15.77 4.94
C TYR A 212 8.21 -16.61 5.83
N LEU A 213 8.38 -17.93 5.76
CA LEU A 213 7.68 -18.87 6.62
C LEU A 213 8.39 -18.93 7.98
N VAL A 214 7.71 -18.55 9.05
CA VAL A 214 8.26 -18.72 10.39
C VAL A 214 8.08 -20.18 10.81
N SER A 215 9.13 -20.98 10.70
CA SER A 215 9.14 -22.33 11.27
C SER A 215 9.34 -22.24 12.78
N PRO A 216 8.56 -22.98 13.60
CA PRO A 216 8.94 -23.20 14.97
C PRO A 216 10.27 -23.98 14.95
N ALA A 217 11.26 -23.51 15.71
CA ALA A 217 12.46 -24.29 15.94
C ALA A 217 12.04 -25.66 16.49
N ARG A 218 12.44 -26.75 15.83
CA ARG A 218 12.34 -28.09 16.42
C ARG A 218 13.05 -28.01 17.76
N ARG A 219 12.31 -28.14 18.86
CA ARG A 219 12.88 -28.45 20.16
C ARG A 219 13.60 -29.80 19.98
N GLN A 220 14.92 -29.77 19.89
CA GLN A 220 15.77 -30.92 20.21
C GLN A 220 16.40 -30.64 21.57
#